data_AF-A0A7V2P781-F1
#
_entry.id   AF-A0A7V2P781-F1
#
_cell.length_a   1.000
_cell.length_b   1.000
_cell.length_c   1.000
_cell.angle_alpha   90.00
_cell.angle_beta   90.00
_cell.angle_gamma   90.00
#
_symmetry.space_group_name_H-M   'P 1'
#
loop_
_entity.id
_entity.type
_entity.pdbx_description
1 polymer ?
#
loop_
_entity_poly.entity_id
_entity_poly.type
_entity_poly.pdbx_seq_one_letter_code
_entity_poly.pdbx_strand_id
1 'polypeptide(L)'
;MRVQTVRSFWLARLSRYLAICGMLAPLAAIAFILVGAAVTPGYDHIRNTISELSAVGAPHPEWMNTGFILYGILIIGLSFAVRQHLAPRTGTTIVWLMVILHGVGVILTALFPYNAAITEGIHSIKDASHHLVSIVACVAFITGMLIMARMIWAEPAWRGVTRLSLVAIGIVSILFVFTLIPVFRDIAGLLQRISALAMFIYIEALSVKCFILSPHR
;
A
#
# COMPACT_ATOMS: atom_id res chain seq x y z
N MET A 1 -39.98 -6.32 -6.08
CA MET A 1 -39.08 -7.25 -5.35
C MET A 1 -37.97 -7.87 -6.21
N ARG A 2 -38.17 -8.25 -7.50
CA ARG A 2 -37.11 -8.87 -8.34
C ARG A 2 -35.87 -8.02 -8.68
N VAL A 3 -35.97 -6.69 -8.71
CA VAL A 3 -34.84 -5.81 -9.10
C VAL A 3 -33.83 -5.61 -7.95
N GLN A 4 -34.31 -5.56 -6.70
CA GLN A 4 -33.44 -5.42 -5.52
C GLN A 4 -32.55 -6.65 -5.29
N THR A 5 -33.06 -7.85 -5.55
CA THR A 5 -32.34 -9.13 -5.40
C THR A 5 -31.24 -9.32 -6.44
N VAL A 6 -31.42 -8.81 -7.66
CA VAL A 6 -30.39 -8.88 -8.71
C VAL A 6 -29.27 -7.87 -8.42
N ARG A 7 -29.62 -6.65 -7.98
CA ARG A 7 -28.63 -5.62 -7.62
C ARG A 7 -27.78 -6.04 -6.41
N SER A 8 -28.36 -6.68 -5.40
CA SER A 8 -27.61 -7.20 -4.25
C SER A 8 -26.63 -8.30 -4.64
N PHE A 9 -26.98 -9.15 -5.61
CA PHE A 9 -26.13 -10.23 -6.10
C PHE A 9 -24.88 -9.71 -6.85
N TRP A 10 -25.05 -8.74 -7.76
CA TRP A 10 -23.92 -8.16 -8.51
C TRP A 10 -22.98 -7.38 -7.59
N LEU A 11 -23.51 -6.67 -6.60
CA LEU A 11 -22.71 -5.96 -5.60
C LEU A 11 -21.89 -6.93 -4.74
N ALA A 12 -22.49 -8.05 -4.31
CA ALA A 12 -21.79 -9.08 -3.55
C ALA A 12 -20.64 -9.72 -4.36
N ARG A 13 -20.89 -10.05 -5.64
CA ARG A 13 -19.86 -10.59 -6.53
C ARG A 13 -18.74 -9.60 -6.81
N LEU A 14 -19.08 -8.34 -7.10
CA LEU A 14 -18.09 -7.29 -7.33
C LEU A 14 -17.21 -7.07 -6.10
N SER A 15 -17.82 -7.01 -4.90
CA SER A 15 -17.11 -6.92 -3.62
C SER A 15 -16.03 -7.97 -3.47
N ARG A 16 -16.36 -9.22 -3.84
CA ARG A 16 -15.45 -10.36 -3.76
C ARG A 16 -14.25 -10.22 -4.68
N TYR A 17 -14.46 -9.80 -5.93
CA TYR A 17 -13.36 -9.55 -6.87
C TYR A 17 -12.48 -8.38 -6.43
N LEU A 18 -13.08 -7.31 -5.90
CA LEU A 18 -12.35 -6.17 -5.34
C LEU A 18 -11.51 -6.56 -4.12
N ALA A 19 -12.00 -7.49 -3.27
CA ALA A 19 -11.22 -8.05 -2.18
C ALA A 19 -10.05 -8.91 -2.70
N ILE A 20 -10.26 -9.70 -3.77
CA ILE A 20 -9.18 -10.45 -4.44
C ILE A 20 -8.10 -9.49 -4.97
N CYS A 21 -8.47 -8.33 -5.52
CA CYS A 21 -7.47 -7.32 -5.91
C CYS A 21 -6.56 -6.96 -4.74
N GLY A 22 -7.13 -6.75 -3.56
CA GLY A 22 -6.36 -6.47 -2.34
C GLY A 22 -5.43 -7.61 -1.93
N MET A 23 -5.84 -8.87 -2.09
CA MET A 23 -4.98 -10.04 -1.83
C MET A 23 -3.85 -10.18 -2.85
N LEU A 24 -4.11 -9.83 -4.11
CA LEU A 24 -3.09 -9.88 -5.17
C LEU A 24 -2.07 -8.74 -5.06
N ALA A 25 -2.42 -7.61 -4.44
CA ALA A 25 -1.54 -6.44 -4.38
C ALA A 25 -0.20 -6.72 -3.66
N PRO A 26 -0.18 -7.24 -2.41
CA PRO A 26 1.07 -7.60 -1.74
C PRO A 26 1.89 -8.66 -2.49
N LEU A 27 1.22 -9.68 -3.02
CA LEU A 27 1.87 -10.77 -3.75
C LEU A 27 2.55 -10.27 -5.02
N ALA A 28 1.86 -9.42 -5.79
CA ALA A 28 2.42 -8.78 -6.96
C ALA A 28 3.61 -7.91 -6.57
N ALA A 29 3.48 -7.04 -5.56
CA ALA A 29 4.56 -6.17 -5.13
C ALA A 29 5.82 -6.97 -4.73
N ILE A 30 5.66 -8.05 -3.95
CA ILE A 30 6.78 -8.94 -3.56
C ILE A 30 7.43 -9.56 -4.81
N ALA A 31 6.63 -10.06 -5.76
CA ALA A 31 7.17 -10.65 -6.99
C ALA A 31 7.98 -9.63 -7.81
N PHE A 32 7.46 -8.41 -7.99
CA PHE A 32 8.16 -7.33 -8.70
C PHE A 32 9.46 -6.93 -7.99
N ILE A 33 9.46 -6.84 -6.65
CA ILE A 33 10.65 -6.54 -5.84
C ILE A 33 11.72 -7.63 -6.01
N LEU A 34 11.33 -8.91 -5.89
CA LEU A 34 12.28 -10.03 -5.95
C LEU A 34 12.89 -10.16 -7.34
N VAL A 35 12.08 -10.07 -8.40
CA VAL A 35 12.58 -10.13 -9.78
C VAL A 35 13.43 -8.90 -10.07
N GLY A 36 12.97 -7.69 -9.71
CA GLY A 36 13.70 -6.45 -9.90
C GLY A 36 15.08 -6.46 -9.23
N ALA A 37 15.15 -6.97 -7.99
CA ALA A 37 16.41 -7.15 -7.28
C ALA A 37 17.32 -8.18 -7.96
N ALA A 38 16.78 -9.34 -8.38
CA ALA A 38 17.55 -10.38 -9.05
C ALA A 38 18.16 -9.95 -10.39
N VAL A 39 17.50 -9.04 -11.11
CA VAL A 39 17.99 -8.50 -12.40
C VAL A 39 18.78 -7.19 -12.26
N THR A 40 19.03 -6.73 -11.02
CA THR A 40 19.82 -5.52 -10.75
C THR A 40 21.17 -5.89 -10.15
N PRO A 41 22.28 -5.85 -10.92
CA PRO A 41 23.59 -6.20 -10.42
C PRO A 41 24.02 -5.33 -9.24
N GLY A 42 24.56 -5.97 -8.19
CA GLY A 42 25.04 -5.26 -6.99
C GLY A 42 23.93 -4.78 -6.04
N TYR A 43 22.67 -5.13 -6.30
CA TYR A 43 21.57 -4.78 -5.41
C TYR A 43 21.65 -5.54 -4.07
N ASP A 44 21.70 -4.79 -2.97
CA ASP A 44 21.76 -5.27 -1.60
C ASP A 44 20.41 -4.97 -0.90
N HIS A 45 19.70 -6.01 -0.47
CA HIS A 45 18.39 -5.88 0.18
C HIS A 45 18.42 -5.13 1.54
N ILE A 46 19.58 -4.97 2.17
CA ILE A 46 19.73 -4.23 3.41
C ILE A 46 19.97 -2.75 3.10
N ARG A 47 20.88 -2.46 2.17
CA ARG A 47 21.28 -1.08 1.84
C ARG A 47 20.30 -0.41 0.89
N ASN A 48 19.99 -1.06 -0.23
CA ASN A 48 19.24 -0.46 -1.33
C ASN A 48 17.73 -0.51 -1.06
N THR A 49 17.08 0.64 -1.21
CA THR A 49 15.63 0.77 -1.09
C THR A 49 14.91 0.08 -2.25
N ILE A 50 13.66 -0.32 -2.03
CA ILE A 50 12.73 -0.79 -3.08
C ILE A 50 12.55 0.29 -4.15
N SER A 51 12.47 1.56 -3.75
CA SER A 51 12.35 2.70 -4.68
C SER A 51 13.56 2.83 -5.62
N GLU A 52 14.76 2.41 -5.22
CA GLU A 52 15.93 2.41 -6.10
C GLU A 52 15.77 1.50 -7.32
N LEU A 53 14.97 0.43 -7.23
CA LEU A 53 14.68 -0.44 -8.37
C LEU A 53 13.88 0.27 -9.48
N SER A 54 13.30 1.43 -9.18
CA SER A 54 12.59 2.30 -10.14
C SER A 54 13.36 3.58 -10.48
N ALA A 55 14.53 3.80 -9.86
CA ALA A 55 15.27 5.05 -9.99
C ALA A 55 15.87 5.23 -11.38
N VAL A 56 16.16 6.49 -11.72
CA VAL A 56 16.92 6.81 -12.92
C VAL A 56 18.30 6.15 -12.84
N GLY A 57 18.67 5.40 -13.87
CA GLY A 57 19.93 4.67 -13.94
C GLY A 57 19.89 3.25 -13.38
N ALA A 58 18.77 2.79 -12.82
CA ALA A 58 18.56 1.36 -12.57
C ALA A 58 18.59 0.59 -13.92
N PRO A 59 18.97 -0.71 -13.93
CA PRO A 59 19.03 -1.49 -15.17
C PRO A 59 17.69 -1.69 -15.87
N HIS A 60 16.63 -1.94 -15.09
CA HIS A 60 15.27 -2.25 -15.57
C HIS A 60 14.19 -1.50 -14.76
N PRO A 61 14.22 -0.16 -14.70
CA PRO A 61 13.32 0.64 -13.86
C PRO A 61 11.84 0.46 -14.23
N GLU A 62 11.55 0.20 -15.52
CA GLU A 62 10.22 -0.08 -16.03
C GLU A 62 9.56 -1.29 -15.36
N TRP A 63 10.35 -2.28 -14.93
CA TRP A 63 9.84 -3.44 -14.22
C TRP A 63 9.24 -3.05 -12.88
N MET A 64 10.01 -2.35 -12.04
CA MET A 64 9.52 -1.91 -10.73
C MET A 64 8.41 -0.86 -10.87
N ASN A 65 8.51 0.04 -11.85
CA ASN A 65 7.45 1.00 -12.17
C ASN A 65 6.12 0.31 -12.49
N THR A 66 6.17 -0.77 -13.29
CA THR A 66 4.99 -1.59 -13.57
C THR A 66 4.42 -2.21 -12.29
N GLY A 67 5.29 -2.70 -11.41
CA GLY A 67 4.91 -3.22 -10.10
C GLY A 67 4.19 -2.20 -9.23
N PHE A 68 4.70 -0.97 -9.15
CA PHE A 68 4.05 0.13 -8.41
C PHE A 68 2.70 0.51 -9.01
N ILE A 69 2.59 0.62 -10.33
CA ILE A 69 1.34 0.94 -11.01
C ILE A 69 0.29 -0.15 -10.74
N LEU A 70 0.66 -1.42 -10.93
CA LEU A 70 -0.22 -2.55 -10.69
C LEU A 70 -0.67 -2.60 -9.22
N TYR A 71 0.26 -2.48 -8.29
CA TYR A 71 -0.05 -2.43 -6.86
C TYR A 71 -1.05 -1.32 -6.55
N GLY A 72 -0.82 -0.10 -7.01
CA GLY A 72 -1.70 1.02 -6.75
C GLY A 72 -3.11 0.83 -7.32
N ILE A 73 -3.24 0.28 -8.53
CA ILE A 73 -4.54 -0.06 -9.15
C ILE A 73 -5.28 -1.10 -8.30
N LEU A 74 -4.58 -2.15 -7.86
CA LEU A 74 -5.17 -3.21 -7.05
C LEU A 74 -5.64 -2.71 -5.67
N ILE A 75 -4.86 -1.82 -5.04
CA ILE A 75 -5.22 -1.14 -3.79
C ILE A 75 -6.44 -0.22 -3.98
N ILE A 76 -6.53 0.52 -5.08
CA ILE A 76 -7.72 1.31 -5.41
C ILE A 76 -8.93 0.38 -5.52
N GLY A 77 -8.79 -0.79 -6.16
CA GLY A 77 -9.82 -1.83 -6.17
C GLY A 77 -10.27 -2.25 -4.76
N LEU A 78 -9.31 -2.60 -3.88
CA LEU A 78 -9.58 -2.97 -2.49
C LEU A 78 -10.37 -1.88 -1.74
N SER A 79 -10.09 -0.60 -1.98
CA SER A 79 -10.80 0.51 -1.32
C SER A 79 -12.32 0.40 -1.46
N PHE A 80 -12.80 -0.04 -2.62
CA PHE A 80 -14.23 -0.19 -2.89
C PHE A 80 -14.83 -1.40 -2.16
N ALA A 81 -14.08 -2.50 -2.00
CA ALA A 81 -14.50 -3.62 -1.16
C ALA A 81 -14.64 -3.21 0.31
N VAL A 82 -13.64 -2.48 0.84
CA VAL A 82 -13.65 -1.97 2.21
C VAL A 82 -14.86 -1.06 2.44
N ARG A 83 -15.13 -0.12 1.52
CA ARG A 83 -16.28 0.79 1.62
C ARG A 83 -17.62 0.06 1.67
N GLN A 84 -17.77 -1.05 0.97
CA GLN A 84 -19.01 -1.82 0.92
C GLN A 84 -19.29 -2.60 2.22
N HIS A 85 -18.25 -2.94 2.98
CA HIS A 85 -18.34 -3.74 4.21
C HIS A 85 -18.34 -2.91 5.50
N LEU A 86 -18.21 -1.59 5.39
CA LEU A 86 -18.29 -0.67 6.51
C LEU A 86 -19.65 0.03 6.53
N ALA A 87 -20.20 0.24 7.73
CA ALA A 87 -21.42 1.03 7.91
C ALA A 87 -21.23 2.45 7.33
N PRO A 88 -22.25 3.04 6.67
CA PRO A 88 -22.12 4.37 6.07
C PRO A 88 -21.98 5.44 7.16
N ARG A 89 -20.76 5.91 7.38
CA ARG A 89 -20.38 6.92 8.38
C ARG A 89 -19.28 7.81 7.77
N THR A 90 -19.07 9.01 8.33
CA THR A 90 -17.99 9.91 7.89
C THR A 90 -16.63 9.21 7.86
N GLY A 91 -16.32 8.42 8.89
CA GLY A 91 -15.08 7.64 8.95
C GLY A 91 -14.90 6.68 7.78
N THR A 92 -15.98 6.05 7.29
CA THR A 92 -15.94 5.15 6.13
C THR A 92 -15.50 5.87 4.86
N THR A 93 -16.03 7.07 4.63
CA THR A 93 -15.62 7.91 3.49
C THR A 93 -14.15 8.30 3.61
N ILE A 94 -13.69 8.65 4.81
CA ILE A 94 -12.28 9.02 5.00
C ILE A 94 -11.38 7.81 4.76
N VAL A 95 -11.67 6.63 5.33
CA VAL A 95 -10.90 5.39 5.08
C VAL A 95 -10.85 5.09 3.58
N TRP A 96 -11.99 5.14 2.90
CA TRP A 96 -12.07 4.90 1.45
C TRP A 96 -11.17 5.86 0.65
N LEU A 97 -11.26 7.16 0.92
CA LEU A 97 -10.44 8.17 0.25
C LEU A 97 -8.96 8.04 0.58
N MET A 98 -8.60 7.70 1.82
CA MET A 98 -7.21 7.48 2.23
C MET A 98 -6.58 6.27 1.54
N VAL A 99 -7.32 5.17 1.36
CA VAL A 99 -6.85 4.00 0.62
C VAL A 99 -6.68 4.33 -0.87
N ILE A 100 -7.61 5.08 -1.47
CA ILE A 100 -7.45 5.59 -2.84
C ILE A 100 -6.21 6.47 -2.95
N LEU A 101 -6.04 7.43 -2.04
CA LEU A 101 -4.92 8.36 -2.04
C LEU A 101 -3.58 7.64 -1.89
N HIS A 102 -3.52 6.59 -1.05
CA HIS A 102 -2.35 5.71 -0.98
C HIS A 102 -2.05 5.05 -2.33
N GLY A 103 -3.03 4.39 -2.95
CA GLY A 103 -2.85 3.73 -4.24
C GLY A 103 -2.44 4.69 -5.36
N VAL A 104 -3.08 5.87 -5.43
CA VAL A 104 -2.70 6.93 -6.38
C VAL A 104 -1.28 7.43 -6.11
N GLY A 105 -0.92 7.67 -4.85
CA GLY A 105 0.43 8.11 -4.48
C GLY A 105 1.51 7.13 -4.93
N VAL A 106 1.28 5.81 -4.78
CA VAL A 106 2.20 4.77 -5.27
C VAL A 106 2.24 4.70 -6.80
N ILE A 107 1.14 4.94 -7.51
CA ILE A 107 1.18 5.09 -8.98
C ILE A 107 2.06 6.28 -9.36
N LEU A 108 1.91 7.42 -8.65
CA LEU A 108 2.67 8.62 -8.93
C LEU A 108 4.18 8.47 -8.63
N THR A 109 4.60 7.63 -7.67
CA THR A 109 6.04 7.36 -7.46
C THR A 109 6.70 6.74 -8.70
N ALA A 110 5.95 5.95 -9.48
CA ALA A 110 6.45 5.38 -10.73
C ALA A 110 6.54 6.41 -11.86
N LEU A 111 5.68 7.43 -11.85
CA LEU A 111 5.66 8.49 -12.86
C LEU A 111 6.65 9.62 -12.57
N PHE A 112 7.11 9.73 -11.33
CA PHE A 112 8.14 10.67 -10.90
C PHE A 112 9.39 9.88 -10.46
N PRO A 113 10.18 9.32 -11.39
CA PRO A 113 11.43 8.66 -11.03
C PRO A 113 12.42 9.68 -10.48
N TYR A 114 13.12 9.31 -9.40
CA TYR A 114 14.17 10.11 -8.79
C TYR A 114 15.55 9.56 -9.15
N ASN A 115 16.60 10.37 -8.99
CA ASN A 115 17.98 9.95 -9.21
C ASN A 115 18.63 9.42 -7.93
N ALA A 116 18.76 8.09 -7.81
CA ALA A 116 19.35 7.44 -6.64
C ALA A 116 20.86 7.68 -6.46
N ALA A 117 21.59 8.07 -7.52
CA ALA A 117 23.01 8.37 -7.43
C ALA A 117 23.28 9.69 -6.68
N ILE A 118 22.28 10.57 -6.57
CA ILE A 118 22.42 11.84 -5.88
C ILE A 118 21.88 11.70 -4.46
N THR A 119 22.79 11.77 -3.48
CA THR A 119 22.46 11.43 -2.10
C THR A 119 22.25 12.63 -1.18
N GLU A 120 22.33 13.87 -1.67
CA GLU A 120 22.31 15.08 -0.83
C GLU A 120 21.43 16.20 -1.36
N GLY A 121 20.15 16.19 -0.95
CA GLY A 121 19.21 17.28 -1.24
C GLY A 121 18.23 16.94 -2.35
N ILE A 122 17.45 17.95 -2.75
CA ILE A 122 16.48 17.86 -3.86
C ILE A 122 17.11 18.55 -5.06
N HIS A 123 17.38 17.78 -6.12
CA HIS A 123 18.12 18.28 -7.29
C HIS A 123 17.24 18.54 -8.50
N SER A 124 16.03 17.99 -8.50
CA SER A 124 15.05 18.21 -9.56
C SER A 124 13.62 18.24 -9.02
N ILE A 125 12.72 18.82 -9.82
CA ILE A 125 11.28 18.79 -9.53
C ILE A 125 10.76 17.34 -9.47
N LYS A 126 11.35 16.43 -10.25
CA LYS A 126 10.99 15.01 -10.24
C LYS A 126 11.38 14.34 -8.92
N ASP A 127 12.60 14.59 -8.42
CA ASP A 127 13.03 14.09 -7.10
C ASP A 127 12.11 14.63 -5.99
N ALA A 128 11.83 15.94 -6.03
CA ALA A 128 10.93 16.59 -5.07
C ALA A 128 9.54 15.93 -5.09
N SER A 129 9.03 15.67 -6.29
CA SER A 129 7.72 15.07 -6.52
C SER A 129 7.69 13.63 -6.04
N HIS A 130 8.73 12.83 -6.30
CA HIS A 130 8.85 11.45 -5.80
C HIS A 130 8.77 11.39 -4.28
N HIS A 131 9.55 12.22 -3.59
CA HIS A 131 9.54 12.27 -2.12
C HIS A 131 8.18 12.74 -1.58
N LEU A 132 7.61 13.80 -2.16
CA LEU A 132 6.31 14.33 -1.73
C LEU A 132 5.21 13.27 -1.88
N VAL A 133 5.09 12.63 -3.05
CA VAL A 133 4.03 11.64 -3.28
C VAL A 133 4.24 10.38 -2.44
N SER A 134 5.49 10.00 -2.14
CA SER A 134 5.81 8.91 -1.20
C SER A 134 5.35 9.23 0.22
N ILE A 135 5.61 10.45 0.71
CA ILE A 135 5.16 10.91 2.03
C ILE A 135 3.63 10.94 2.08
N VAL A 136 2.99 11.52 1.06
CA VAL A 136 1.52 11.58 0.96
C VAL A 136 0.92 10.17 0.97
N ALA A 137 1.49 9.23 0.20
CA ALA A 137 1.03 7.84 0.16
C ALA A 137 1.16 7.16 1.53
N CYS A 138 2.27 7.37 2.24
CA CYS A 138 2.51 6.80 3.56
C CYS A 138 1.56 7.38 4.61
N VAL A 139 1.43 8.71 4.66
CA VAL A 139 0.52 9.40 5.59
C VAL A 139 -0.93 9.02 5.34
N ALA A 140 -1.35 8.92 4.08
CA ALA A 140 -2.68 8.46 3.72
C ALA A 140 -2.93 7.03 4.25
N PHE A 141 -1.98 6.11 4.05
CA PHE A 141 -2.07 4.74 4.56
C PHE A 141 -2.23 4.71 6.08
N ILE A 142 -1.33 5.37 6.82
CA ILE A 142 -1.36 5.42 8.29
C ILE A 142 -2.68 6.03 8.79
N THR A 143 -3.14 7.12 8.18
CA THR A 143 -4.38 7.80 8.55
C THR A 143 -5.59 6.91 8.30
N GLY A 144 -5.63 6.23 7.16
CA GLY A 144 -6.68 5.25 6.84
C GLY A 144 -6.73 4.11 7.87
N MET A 145 -5.58 3.56 8.25
CA MET A 145 -5.47 2.52 9.26
C MET A 145 -5.93 2.98 10.64
N LEU A 146 -5.55 4.20 11.06
CA LEU A 146 -5.92 4.78 12.35
C LEU A 146 -7.44 4.94 12.47
N ILE A 147 -8.06 5.53 11.45
CA ILE A 147 -9.50 5.75 11.42
C ILE A 147 -10.24 4.41 11.34
N MET A 148 -9.75 3.48 10.52
CA MET A 148 -10.28 2.13 10.46
C MET A 148 -10.24 1.47 11.85
N ALA A 149 -9.06 1.38 12.48
CA ALA A 149 -8.89 0.80 13.81
C ALA A 149 -9.85 1.42 14.84
N ARG A 150 -10.03 2.75 14.81
CA ARG A 150 -10.96 3.45 15.69
C ARG A 150 -12.42 3.06 15.42
N MET A 151 -12.82 2.91 14.16
CA MET A 151 -14.19 2.52 13.80
C MET A 151 -14.53 1.09 14.21
N ILE A 152 -13.58 0.17 14.07
CA ILE A 152 -13.79 -1.27 14.34
C ILE A 152 -13.31 -1.70 15.74
N TRP A 153 -12.85 -0.77 16.58
CA TRP A 153 -12.28 -1.08 17.90
C TRP A 153 -13.24 -1.84 18.81
N ALA A 154 -14.51 -1.41 18.84
CA ALA A 154 -15.54 -1.99 19.70
C ALA A 154 -16.18 -3.26 19.11
N GLU A 155 -15.88 -3.60 17.85
CA GLU A 155 -16.54 -4.67 17.12
C GLU A 155 -15.82 -6.02 17.36
N PRO A 156 -16.43 -6.99 18.07
CA PRO A 156 -15.76 -8.26 18.40
C PRO A 156 -15.27 -9.01 17.16
N ALA A 157 -16.04 -8.95 16.07
CA ALA A 157 -15.73 -9.57 14.79
C ALA A 157 -14.45 -9.04 14.11
N TRP A 158 -13.94 -7.88 14.55
CA TRP A 158 -12.81 -7.18 13.93
C TRP A 158 -11.59 -7.05 14.84
N ARG A 159 -11.63 -7.56 16.08
CA ARG A 159 -10.54 -7.45 17.07
C ARG A 159 -9.15 -7.79 16.53
N GLY A 160 -9.03 -8.85 15.71
CA GLY A 160 -7.77 -9.24 15.09
C GLY A 160 -7.22 -8.16 14.15
N VAL A 161 -8.08 -7.61 13.27
CA VAL A 161 -7.72 -6.52 12.35
C VAL A 161 -7.38 -5.25 13.12
N THR A 162 -8.14 -4.91 14.17
CA THR A 162 -7.85 -3.74 15.02
C THR A 162 -6.45 -3.83 15.64
N ARG A 163 -6.09 -4.97 16.26
CA ARG A 163 -4.76 -5.15 16.86
C ARG A 163 -3.66 -5.06 15.81
N LEU A 164 -3.87 -5.72 14.67
CA LEU A 164 -2.93 -5.67 13.56
C LEU A 164 -2.75 -4.24 13.04
N SER A 165 -3.82 -3.45 12.91
CA SER A 165 -3.74 -2.05 12.52
C SER A 165 -2.79 -1.27 13.43
N LEU A 166 -2.96 -1.37 14.76
CA LEU A 166 -2.17 -0.60 15.72
C LEU A 166 -0.67 -0.96 15.66
N VAL A 167 -0.37 -2.26 15.57
CA VAL A 167 0.99 -2.75 15.43
C VAL A 167 1.61 -2.24 14.13
N ALA A 168 0.90 -2.40 13.02
CA ALA A 168 1.38 -1.96 11.71
C ALA A 168 1.53 -0.43 11.63
N ILE A 169 0.64 0.36 12.23
CA ILE A 169 0.78 1.83 12.35
C ILE A 169 2.08 2.18 13.08
N GLY A 170 2.35 1.54 14.23
CA GLY A 170 3.57 1.77 15.00
C GLY A 170 4.83 1.47 14.19
N ILE A 171 4.88 0.27 13.58
CA ILE A 171 6.01 -0.16 12.76
C ILE A 171 6.22 0.79 11.57
N VAL A 172 5.18 1.02 10.78
CA VAL A 172 5.25 1.85 9.57
C VAL A 172 5.65 3.29 9.91
N SER A 173 5.05 3.89 10.95
CA SER A 173 5.34 5.28 11.30
C SER A 173 6.79 5.46 11.75
N ILE A 174 7.29 4.56 12.60
CA ILE A 174 8.66 4.65 13.14
C ILE A 174 9.69 4.39 12.05
N LEU A 175 9.52 3.28 11.32
CA LEU A 175 10.52 2.86 10.35
C LEU A 175 10.53 3.77 9.12
N PHE A 176 9.38 4.31 8.68
CA PHE A 176 9.33 5.31 7.63
C PHE A 176 10.13 6.56 8.02
N VAL A 177 9.96 7.07 9.24
CA VAL A 177 10.76 8.21 9.72
C VAL A 177 12.25 7.88 9.70
N PHE A 178 12.66 6.69 10.14
CA PHE A 178 14.08 6.29 10.11
C PHE A 178 14.64 6.23 8.69
N THR A 179 13.84 5.84 7.68
CA THR A 179 14.30 5.89 6.27
C THR A 179 14.63 7.29 5.78
N LEU A 180 14.11 8.34 6.43
CA LEU A 180 14.37 9.73 6.06
C LEU A 180 15.61 10.32 6.76
N ILE A 181 16.20 9.61 7.73
CA ILE A 181 17.32 10.13 8.52
C ILE A 181 18.64 9.61 7.92
N PRO A 182 19.59 10.49 7.53
CA PRO A 182 20.84 10.09 6.88
C PRO A 182 21.66 9.04 7.63
N VAL A 183 21.60 9.03 8.97
CA VAL A 183 22.35 8.07 9.82
C VAL A 183 21.96 6.61 9.57
N PHE A 184 20.76 6.36 9.06
CA PHE A 184 20.26 5.01 8.78
C PHE A 184 20.37 4.60 7.31
N ARG A 185 21.08 5.38 6.49
CA ARG A 185 21.22 5.14 5.04
C ARG A 185 21.69 3.71 4.71
N ASP A 186 22.66 3.19 5.46
CA ASP A 186 23.23 1.86 5.22
C ASP A 186 22.26 0.70 5.51
N ILE A 187 21.12 0.97 6.16
CA ILE A 187 20.06 0.00 6.43
C ILE A 187 18.70 0.46 5.90
N ALA A 188 18.66 1.48 5.05
CA ALA A 188 17.41 2.07 4.57
C ALA A 188 16.55 1.06 3.80
N GLY A 189 17.20 0.19 3.02
CA GLY A 189 16.53 -0.93 2.35
C GLY A 189 15.83 -1.90 3.30
N LEU A 190 16.49 -2.28 4.40
CA LEU A 190 15.91 -3.15 5.42
C LEU A 190 14.70 -2.46 6.10
N LEU A 191 14.87 -1.20 6.52
CA LEU A 191 13.82 -0.43 7.19
C LEU A 191 12.58 -0.28 6.29
N GLN A 192 12.77 0.05 5.01
CA GLN A 192 11.68 0.17 4.05
C GLN A 192 10.99 -1.17 3.81
N ARG A 193 11.73 -2.29 3.77
CA ARG A 193 11.16 -3.64 3.62
C ARG A 193 10.33 -4.07 4.80
N ILE A 194 10.80 -3.86 6.03
CA ILE A 194 10.02 -4.19 7.24
C ILE A 194 8.75 -3.33 7.28
N SER A 195 8.86 -2.05 6.93
CA SER A 195 7.69 -1.16 6.79
C SER A 195 6.69 -1.70 5.76
N ALA A 196 7.17 -2.01 4.55
CA ALA A 196 6.34 -2.54 3.47
C ALA A 196 5.69 -3.88 3.85
N LEU A 197 6.43 -4.78 4.52
CA LEU A 197 5.91 -6.05 4.99
C LEU A 197 4.78 -5.85 6.01
N ALA A 198 4.91 -4.90 6.93
CA ALA A 198 3.84 -4.56 7.86
C ALA A 198 2.60 -4.01 7.14
N MET A 199 2.78 -3.17 6.11
CA MET A 199 1.68 -2.71 5.25
C MET A 199 1.01 -3.89 4.52
N PHE A 200 1.81 -4.77 3.92
CA PHE A 200 1.37 -5.93 3.15
C PHE A 200 0.56 -6.90 4.00
N ILE A 201 1.03 -7.25 5.20
CA ILE A 201 0.30 -8.12 6.13
C ILE A 201 -1.05 -7.48 6.52
N TYR A 202 -1.06 -6.17 6.77
CA TYR A 202 -2.30 -5.46 7.07
C TYR A 202 -3.28 -5.49 5.89
N ILE A 203 -2.81 -5.17 4.68
CA ILE A 203 -3.60 -5.20 3.45
C ILE A 203 -4.17 -6.59 3.21
N GLU A 204 -3.35 -7.63 3.37
CA GLU A 204 -3.77 -9.02 3.20
C GLU A 204 -4.87 -9.39 4.19
N ALA A 205 -4.67 -9.11 5.48
CA ALA A 205 -5.66 -9.40 6.52
C ALA A 205 -6.99 -8.64 6.29
N LEU A 206 -6.91 -7.38 5.89
CA LEU A 206 -8.09 -6.57 5.55
C LEU A 206 -8.82 -7.14 4.33
N SER A 207 -8.07 -7.51 3.29
CA SER A 207 -8.60 -8.06 2.04
C SER A 207 -9.28 -9.41 2.27
N VAL A 208 -8.63 -10.32 3.00
CA VAL A 208 -9.20 -11.62 3.42
C VAL A 208 -10.47 -11.41 4.24
N LYS A 209 -10.47 -10.44 5.16
CA LYS A 209 -11.67 -10.13 5.95
C LYS A 209 -12.82 -9.65 5.08
N CYS A 210 -12.57 -8.73 4.13
CA CYS A 210 -13.57 -8.31 3.16
C CYS A 210 -14.06 -9.49 2.30
N PHE A 211 -13.17 -10.36 1.85
CA PHE A 211 -13.52 -11.54 1.07
C PHE A 211 -14.43 -12.52 1.83
N ILE A 212 -14.12 -12.80 3.10
CA ILE A 212 -14.94 -13.68 3.96
C ILE A 212 -16.33 -13.08 4.23
N LEU A 213 -16.41 -11.75 4.37
CA LEU A 213 -17.69 -11.04 4.56
C LEU A 213 -18.51 -10.94 3.27
N SER A 214 -17.88 -11.08 2.10
CA SER A 214 -18.59 -11.11 0.82
C SER A 214 -19.39 -12.42 0.68
N PRO A 215 -20.73 -12.35 0.51
CA PRO A 215 -21.59 -13.52 0.44
C PRO A 215 -21.14 -14.58 -0.59
N HIS A 216 -21.32 -15.86 -0.24
CA HIS A 216 -20.99 -16.99 -1.12
C HIS A 216 -22.09 -17.32 -2.13
N ARG A 217 -23.34 -16.92 -1.86
CA ARG A 217 -24.52 -17.14 -2.70
C ARG A 217 -25.53 -16.03 -2.44
#